data_AF-C7HAI3-F1
#
_entry.id   AF-C7HAI3-F1
#
_cell.length_a   1.000
_cell.length_b   1.000
_cell.length_c   1.000
_cell.angle_alpha   90.00
_cell.angle_beta   90.00
_cell.angle_gamma   90.00
#
_symmetry.space_group_name_H-M   'P 1'
#
loop_
_entity.id
_entity.type
_entity.pdbx_description
1 polymer ?
#
loop_
_entity_poly.entity_id
_entity_poly.type
_entity_poly.pdbx_seq_one_letter_code
_entity_poly.pdbx_strand_id
1 'polypeptide(L)'
;MNGTSDITATDDKDVNAQVDVSIVALTTDADRRVTSAIADMAEPALTVVSDGGVTAPDLVKTKLELGEDYGMRGASALGKEWYEHSEGFCDALKGKTRTEIAGLSGGDADLKALCTIDITDLQKAALDALS
;
A
#
# COMPACT_ATOMS: atom_id res chain seq x y z
N MET A 1 -6.22 -9.28 11.39
CA MET A 1 -5.41 -9.65 12.57
C MET A 1 -4.01 -9.15 12.27
N ASN A 2 -3.50 -8.20 13.06
CA ASN A 2 -2.07 -7.94 13.01
C ASN A 2 -1.41 -9.16 13.66
N GLY A 3 -0.69 -9.95 12.87
CA GLY A 3 0.05 -11.08 13.39
C GLY A 3 1.11 -10.56 14.36
N THR A 4 1.04 -10.93 15.62
CA THR A 4 2.15 -10.72 16.54
C THR A 4 3.12 -11.88 16.37
N SER A 5 4.36 -11.58 16.03
CA SER A 5 5.48 -12.53 16.10
C SER A 5 6.42 -12.04 17.18
N ASP A 6 6.77 -12.92 18.13
CA ASP A 6 7.81 -12.62 19.10
C ASP A 6 9.17 -12.57 18.38
N ILE A 7 9.75 -11.38 18.28
CA ILE A 7 11.12 -11.21 17.78
C ILE A 7 12.04 -11.22 18.99
N THR A 8 12.69 -12.34 19.25
CA THR A 8 13.75 -12.42 20.26
C THR A 8 15.08 -12.10 19.59
N ALA A 9 15.71 -10.97 19.94
CA ALA A 9 17.11 -10.71 19.60
C ALA A 9 17.99 -11.74 20.35
N THR A 10 18.32 -12.84 19.70
CA THR A 10 19.20 -13.86 20.28
C THR A 10 20.62 -13.65 19.77
N ASP A 11 21.54 -13.32 20.68
CA ASP A 11 22.99 -13.16 20.52
C ASP A 11 23.44 -12.22 19.37
N ASP A 12 23.73 -10.96 19.74
CA ASP A 12 24.51 -9.96 18.99
C ASP A 12 24.07 -9.69 17.53
N LYS A 13 22.82 -9.99 17.18
CA LYS A 13 22.29 -9.78 15.83
C LYS A 13 21.03 -8.93 15.86
N ASP A 14 21.11 -7.81 15.17
CA ASP A 14 19.97 -6.98 14.82
C ASP A 14 18.96 -7.77 13.97
N VAL A 15 17.66 -7.55 14.23
CA VAL A 15 16.56 -8.20 13.48
C VAL A 15 15.70 -7.15 12.78
N ASN A 16 15.30 -7.42 11.54
CA ASN A 16 14.39 -6.54 10.80
C ASN A 16 12.95 -6.70 11.31
N ALA A 17 12.33 -5.58 11.70
CA ALA A 17 10.89 -5.48 11.90
C ALA A 17 10.28 -4.77 10.68
N GLN A 18 9.15 -5.27 10.20
CA GLN A 18 8.45 -4.69 9.05
C GLN A 18 7.23 -3.90 9.53
N VAL A 19 7.09 -2.69 8.99
CA VAL A 19 5.90 -1.87 9.10
C VAL A 19 5.51 -1.45 7.69
N ASP A 20 4.23 -1.64 7.35
CA ASP A 20 3.67 -1.20 6.09
C ASP A 20 2.63 -0.11 6.37
N VAL A 21 2.77 1.04 5.72
CA VAL A 21 1.86 2.17 5.84
C VAL A 21 1.17 2.36 4.51
N SER A 22 -0.14 2.19 4.48
CA SER A 22 -1.00 2.45 3.31
C SER A 22 -1.74 3.77 3.46
N ILE A 23 -1.72 4.61 2.45
CA ILE A 23 -2.34 5.94 2.45
C ILE A 23 -3.23 6.06 1.22
N VAL A 24 -4.47 6.50 1.42
CA VAL A 24 -5.36 6.89 0.32
C VAL A 24 -5.99 8.24 0.65
N ALA A 25 -5.90 9.17 -0.29
CA ALA A 25 -6.63 10.43 -0.27
C ALA A 25 -7.58 10.47 -1.47
N LEU A 26 -8.83 10.89 -1.26
CA LEU A 26 -9.83 10.94 -2.32
C LEU A 26 -10.79 12.10 -2.16
N THR A 27 -11.42 12.50 -3.26
CA THR A 27 -12.52 13.47 -3.29
C THR A 27 -13.80 12.78 -3.73
N THR A 28 -14.97 13.32 -3.33
CA THR A 28 -16.27 12.78 -3.77
C THR A 28 -17.16 13.84 -4.41
N ASP A 29 -18.09 13.40 -5.25
CA ASP A 29 -19.21 14.21 -5.72
C ASP A 29 -20.34 14.30 -4.67
N ALA A 30 -21.45 14.95 -5.03
CA ALA A 30 -22.64 15.10 -4.19
C ALA A 30 -23.31 13.77 -3.82
N ASP A 31 -23.11 12.73 -4.64
CA ASP A 31 -23.65 11.39 -4.45
C ASP A 31 -22.65 10.45 -3.74
N ARG A 32 -21.56 11.00 -3.19
CA ARG A 32 -20.49 10.26 -2.49
C ARG A 32 -19.77 9.25 -3.41
N ARG A 33 -19.73 9.51 -4.72
CA ARG A 33 -18.87 8.78 -5.65
C ARG A 33 -17.50 9.43 -5.74
N VAL A 34 -16.45 8.62 -5.82
CA VAL A 34 -15.07 9.12 -5.93
C VAL A 34 -14.89 9.89 -7.24
N THR A 35 -14.33 11.11 -7.16
CA THR A 35 -14.01 11.94 -8.34
C THR A 35 -12.52 12.00 -8.64
N SER A 36 -11.68 11.86 -7.62
CA SER A 36 -10.23 11.71 -7.75
C SER A 36 -9.69 10.93 -6.56
N ALA A 37 -8.56 10.25 -6.74
CA ALA A 37 -7.87 9.52 -5.68
C ALA A 37 -6.35 9.51 -5.93
N ILE A 38 -5.59 9.47 -4.84
CA ILE A 38 -4.16 9.15 -4.81
C ILE A 38 -3.98 8.05 -3.75
N ALA A 39 -3.22 7.01 -4.10
CA ALA A 39 -2.89 5.91 -3.21
C ALA A 39 -1.37 5.75 -3.15
N ASP A 40 -0.84 5.50 -1.96
CA ASP A 40 0.58 5.33 -1.73
C ASP A 40 0.84 4.31 -0.62
N MET A 41 2.05 3.77 -0.59
CA MET A 41 2.51 2.89 0.47
C MET A 41 3.96 3.21 0.84
N ALA A 42 4.30 3.11 2.12
CA ALA A 42 5.68 3.14 2.59
C ALA A 42 5.97 1.90 3.42
N GLU A 43 7.14 1.30 3.21
CA GLU A 43 7.57 0.06 3.88
C GLU A 43 8.91 0.32 4.61
N PRO A 44 8.92 1.11 5.70
CA PRO A 44 10.13 1.35 6.46
C PRO A 44 10.73 0.05 7.01
N ALA A 45 12.01 -0.19 6.70
CA ALA A 45 12.79 -1.26 7.29
C ALA A 45 13.23 -0.84 8.70
N LEU A 46 12.49 -1.28 9.72
CA LEU A 46 12.86 -1.03 11.10
C LEU A 46 13.86 -2.08 11.58
N THR A 47 14.73 -1.69 12.51
CA THR A 47 15.71 -2.59 13.11
C THR A 47 15.50 -2.66 14.62
N VAL A 48 15.29 -3.88 15.12
CA VAL A 48 15.34 -4.17 16.55
C VAL A 48 16.80 -4.44 16.92
N VAL A 49 17.36 -3.59 17.76
CA VAL A 49 18.74 -3.70 18.24
C VAL A 49 18.83 -4.59 19.48
N SER A 50 20.03 -5.06 19.81
CA SER A 50 20.27 -6.08 20.84
C SER A 50 19.83 -5.71 22.26
N ASP A 51 19.66 -4.43 22.58
CA ASP A 51 19.14 -3.95 23.87
C ASP A 51 17.59 -3.85 23.92
N GLY A 52 16.91 -4.28 22.86
CA GLY A 52 15.46 -4.22 22.72
C GLY A 52 14.93 -2.89 22.18
N GLY A 53 15.80 -1.93 21.86
CA GLY A 53 15.43 -0.71 21.15
C GLY A 53 14.95 -0.97 19.72
N VAL A 54 14.11 -0.08 19.21
CA VAL A 54 13.68 -0.07 17.80
C VAL A 54 14.22 1.19 17.15
N THR A 55 14.91 1.02 16.03
CA THR A 55 15.43 2.11 15.21
C THR A 55 14.75 2.13 13.84
N ALA A 56 14.69 3.32 13.25
CA ALA A 56 14.15 3.56 11.91
C ALA A 56 15.22 4.27 11.08
N PRO A 57 15.19 4.13 9.74
CA PRO A 57 16.06 4.90 8.88
C PRO A 57 15.74 6.40 8.97
N ASP A 58 16.76 7.25 8.80
CA ASP A 58 16.62 8.71 8.84
C ASP A 58 15.65 9.25 7.77
N LEU A 59 15.55 8.54 6.65
CA LEU A 59 14.65 8.84 5.55
C LEU A 59 13.85 7.59 5.17
N VAL A 60 12.54 7.70 5.23
CA VAL A 60 11.59 6.74 4.67
C VAL A 60 10.94 7.42 3.48
N LYS A 61 11.13 6.86 2.28
CA LYS A 61 10.41 7.28 1.09
C LYS A 61 9.19 6.41 0.88
N THR A 62 8.11 7.00 0.39
CA THR A 62 6.98 6.22 -0.10
C THR A 62 7.30 5.57 -1.46
N LYS A 63 6.49 4.62 -1.91
CA LYS A 63 6.66 3.97 -3.20
C LYS A 63 6.44 4.92 -4.37
N LEU A 64 5.54 5.91 -4.24
CA LEU A 64 5.45 6.99 -5.24
C LEU A 64 6.72 7.84 -5.26
N GLU A 65 7.30 8.18 -4.11
CA GLU A 65 8.54 8.96 -4.03
C GLU A 65 9.77 8.20 -4.54
N LEU A 66 9.77 6.87 -4.43
CA LEU A 66 10.79 6.02 -5.03
C LEU A 66 10.63 5.96 -6.56
N GLY A 67 9.41 5.93 -7.08
CA GLY A 67 9.16 5.87 -8.52
C GLY A 67 9.85 4.67 -9.16
N GLU A 68 10.73 4.92 -10.14
CA GLU A 68 11.54 3.87 -10.79
C GLU A 68 12.56 3.23 -9.83
N ASP A 69 13.01 3.93 -8.79
CA ASP A 69 13.97 3.38 -7.81
C ASP A 69 13.36 2.25 -6.96
N TYR A 70 12.03 2.10 -6.97
CA TYR A 70 11.37 0.96 -6.31
C TYR A 70 11.62 -0.37 -7.06
N GLY A 71 11.72 -0.32 -8.40
CA GLY A 71 12.19 -1.44 -9.22
C GLY A 71 11.21 -2.63 -9.34
N MET A 72 9.90 -2.41 -9.33
CA MET A 72 8.90 -3.48 -9.42
C MET A 72 8.69 -4.01 -10.84
N ARG A 73 9.12 -3.28 -11.87
CA ARG A 73 8.81 -3.60 -13.27
C ARG A 73 9.14 -5.03 -13.66
N GLY A 74 10.28 -5.55 -13.21
CA GLY A 74 10.73 -6.92 -13.49
C GLY A 74 9.94 -8.01 -12.78
N ALA A 75 9.32 -7.70 -11.63
CA ALA A 75 8.49 -8.63 -10.87
C ALA A 75 6.99 -8.53 -11.24
N SER A 76 6.59 -7.40 -11.84
CA SER A 76 5.22 -7.12 -12.23
C SER A 76 4.79 -7.99 -13.42
N ALA A 77 3.66 -8.71 -13.26
CA ALA A 77 3.02 -9.45 -14.36
C ALA A 77 2.62 -8.55 -15.56
N LEU A 78 2.37 -7.27 -15.31
CA LEU A 78 2.04 -6.27 -16.34
C LEU A 78 3.25 -5.49 -16.87
N GLY A 79 4.47 -5.77 -16.39
CA GLY A 79 5.66 -4.97 -16.73
C GLY A 79 5.55 -3.49 -16.34
N LYS A 80 4.81 -3.20 -15.26
CA LYS A 80 4.53 -1.86 -14.72
C LYS A 80 5.32 -1.63 -13.44
N GLU A 81 5.75 -0.39 -13.22
CA GLU A 81 6.25 0.05 -11.92
C GLU A 81 5.12 0.27 -10.92
N TRP A 82 5.46 0.31 -9.62
CA TRP A 82 4.46 0.39 -8.55
C TRP A 82 3.54 1.61 -8.68
N TYR A 83 4.07 2.77 -9.08
CA TYR A 83 3.27 3.97 -9.28
C TYR A 83 2.21 3.82 -10.39
N GLU A 84 2.49 3.03 -11.44
CA GLU A 84 1.53 2.76 -12.53
C GLU A 84 0.42 1.80 -12.08
N HIS A 85 0.72 0.89 -11.14
CA HIS A 85 -0.28 0.04 -10.51
C HIS A 85 -1.15 0.83 -9.53
N SER A 86 -0.54 1.71 -8.74
CA SER A 86 -1.28 2.60 -7.84
C SER A 86 -2.25 3.49 -8.62
N GLU A 87 -1.80 4.09 -9.73
CA GLU A 87 -2.67 4.84 -10.64
C GLU A 87 -3.83 3.98 -11.16
N GLY A 88 -3.55 2.75 -11.59
CA GLY A 88 -4.59 1.81 -12.04
C GLY A 88 -5.62 1.47 -10.95
N PHE A 89 -5.19 1.31 -9.70
CA PHE A 89 -6.10 1.15 -8.57
C PHE A 89 -6.93 2.41 -8.33
N CYS A 90 -6.32 3.61 -8.32
CA CYS A 90 -7.04 4.87 -8.17
C CYS A 90 -8.07 5.12 -9.28
N ASP A 91 -7.74 4.76 -10.52
CA ASP A 91 -8.68 4.81 -11.64
C ASP A 91 -9.86 3.88 -11.45
N ALA A 92 -9.64 2.68 -10.91
CA ALA A 92 -10.71 1.75 -10.58
C ALA A 92 -11.64 2.30 -9.48
N LEU A 93 -11.21 3.25 -8.64
CA LEU A 93 -12.08 3.88 -7.64
C LEU A 93 -13.00 4.94 -8.25
N LYS A 94 -12.58 5.63 -9.32
CA LYS A 94 -13.32 6.76 -9.90
C LYS A 94 -14.74 6.36 -10.29
N GLY A 95 -15.72 7.19 -9.92
CA GLY A 95 -17.14 6.98 -10.15
C GLY A 95 -17.80 5.95 -9.23
N LYS A 96 -17.04 5.25 -8.37
CA LYS A 96 -17.61 4.25 -7.45
C LYS A 96 -17.98 4.88 -6.12
N THR A 97 -19.05 4.35 -5.54
CA THR A 97 -19.47 4.56 -4.15
C THR A 97 -18.67 3.66 -3.21
N ARG A 98 -18.77 3.94 -1.90
CA ARG A 98 -18.18 3.10 -0.85
C ARG A 98 -18.60 1.63 -0.95
N THR A 99 -19.88 1.35 -1.25
CA THR A 99 -20.41 -0.02 -1.36
C THR A 99 -19.78 -0.76 -2.54
N GLU A 100 -19.64 -0.09 -3.68
CA GLU A 100 -18.98 -0.66 -4.85
C GLU A 100 -17.48 -0.89 -4.61
N ILE A 101 -16.81 0.03 -3.92
CA ILE A 101 -15.41 -0.11 -3.53
C ILE A 101 -15.22 -1.28 -2.57
N ALA A 102 -16.13 -1.50 -1.62
CA ALA A 102 -16.08 -2.64 -0.71
C ALA A 102 -16.26 -3.99 -1.43
N GLY A 103 -16.89 -3.98 -2.60
CA GLY A 103 -17.05 -5.16 -3.46
C GLY A 103 -15.89 -5.40 -4.44
N LEU A 104 -14.91 -4.49 -4.53
CA LEU A 104 -13.73 -4.70 -5.36
C LEU A 104 -12.93 -5.90 -4.86
N SER A 105 -12.44 -6.70 -5.81
CA SER A 105 -11.62 -7.87 -5.55
C SER A 105 -10.37 -7.77 -6.41
N GLY A 106 -9.19 -8.07 -5.84
CA GLY A 106 -7.96 -8.23 -6.62
C GLY A 106 -8.04 -9.35 -7.66
N GLY A 107 -9.07 -10.21 -7.60
CA GLY A 107 -9.40 -11.22 -8.60
C GLY A 107 -10.14 -10.69 -9.83
N ASP A 108 -10.75 -9.50 -9.74
CA ASP A 108 -11.56 -8.89 -10.79
C ASP A 108 -10.75 -8.65 -12.07
N ALA A 109 -11.32 -9.00 -13.23
CA ALA A 109 -10.61 -8.96 -14.49
C ALA A 109 -10.28 -7.52 -14.95
N ASP A 110 -11.20 -6.58 -14.71
CA ASP A 110 -11.02 -5.19 -15.08
C ASP A 110 -9.94 -4.55 -14.19
N LEU A 111 -9.98 -4.83 -12.88
CA LEU A 111 -8.93 -4.38 -11.96
C LEU A 111 -7.57 -4.99 -12.33
N LYS A 112 -7.50 -6.28 -12.64
CA LYS A 112 -6.24 -6.96 -13.04
C LYS A 112 -5.64 -6.43 -14.33
N ALA A 113 -6.46 -5.88 -15.23
CA ALA A 113 -5.96 -5.23 -16.43
C ALA A 113 -5.25 -3.90 -16.10
N LEU A 114 -5.62 -3.26 -14.99
CA LEU A 114 -5.08 -1.99 -14.54
C LEU A 114 -3.92 -2.16 -13.56
N CYS A 115 -4.04 -3.10 -12.62
CA CYS A 115 -3.18 -3.22 -11.46
C CYS A 115 -3.14 -4.67 -10.93
N THR A 116 -1.95 -5.16 -10.57
CA THR A 116 -1.75 -6.51 -9.99
C THR A 116 -1.08 -6.49 -8.62
N ILE A 117 -0.92 -5.33 -7.98
CA ILE A 117 -0.49 -5.28 -6.57
C ILE A 117 -1.62 -5.81 -5.67
N ASP A 118 -1.26 -6.26 -4.47
CA ASP A 118 -2.28 -6.53 -3.45
C ASP A 118 -2.94 -5.22 -3.05
N ILE A 119 -4.26 -5.14 -3.27
CA ILE A 119 -5.05 -3.93 -2.99
C ILE A 119 -5.66 -3.93 -1.58
N THR A 120 -5.48 -4.96 -0.77
CA THR A 120 -6.25 -5.16 0.47
C THR A 120 -6.14 -3.95 1.42
N ASP A 121 -4.92 -3.50 1.69
CA ASP A 121 -4.71 -2.37 2.59
C ASP A 121 -5.05 -1.02 1.96
N LEU A 122 -4.84 -0.87 0.64
CA LEU A 122 -5.24 0.33 -0.10
C LEU A 122 -6.77 0.46 -0.19
N GLN A 123 -7.49 -0.64 -0.42
CA GLN A 123 -8.94 -0.71 -0.41
C GLN A 123 -9.47 -0.34 0.98
N LYS A 124 -8.88 -0.89 2.03
CA LYS A 124 -9.24 -0.54 3.40
C LYS A 124 -9.06 0.96 3.66
N ALA A 125 -7.91 1.53 3.32
CA ALA A 125 -7.65 2.97 3.47
C ALA A 125 -8.65 3.82 2.67
N ALA A 126 -9.01 3.40 1.45
CA ALA A 126 -10.03 4.07 0.64
C ALA A 126 -11.42 4.02 1.31
N LEU A 127 -11.80 2.87 1.88
CA LEU A 127 -13.06 2.71 2.60
C LEU A 127 -13.12 3.55 3.88
N ASP A 128 -11.99 3.66 4.58
CA ASP A 128 -11.85 4.50 5.77
C ASP A 128 -11.95 5.99 5.41
N ALA A 129 -11.38 6.42 4.26
CA ALA A 129 -11.51 7.79 3.77
C ALA A 129 -12.94 8.18 3.32
N LEU A 130 -13.80 7.18 3.06
CA LEU A 130 -15.21 7.36 2.68
C LEU A 130 -16.18 7.30 3.88
N SER A 131 -15.67 7.03 5.08
CA SER A 131 -16.45 6.91 6.33
C SER A 131 -17.22 8.18 6.69
#